data_AF-A0A1Q5HUS9-F1
#
_entry.id   AF-A0A1Q5HUS9-F1
#
_cell.length_a   1.000
_cell.length_b   1.000
_cell.length_c   1.000
_cell.angle_alpha   90.00
_cell.angle_beta   90.00
_cell.angle_gamma   90.00
#
_symmetry.space_group_name_H-M   'P 1'
#
loop_
_entity.id
_entity.type
_entity.pdbx_description
1 polymer ?
#
loop_
_entity_poly.entity_id
_entity_poly.type
_entity_poly.pdbx_seq_one_letter_code
_entity_poly.pdbx_strand_id
1 'polypeptide(L)' 'MATALSTEIQELIVQETGAAAPSTDDATAFEAWLDGIKDSHEELYAGVAAEIEGFVMGKVM' A
#
# COMPACT_ATOMS: atom_id res chain seq x y z
N MET A 1 3.80 -8.89 11.60
CA MET A 1 3.99 -7.59 10.93
C MET A 1 2.63 -7.22 10.39
N ALA A 2 1.98 -6.22 10.96
CA ALA A 2 0.62 -5.85 10.58
C ALA A 2 0.73 -4.75 9.51
N THR A 3 0.56 -5.12 8.24
CA THR A 3 0.36 -4.14 7.19
C THR A 3 -1.03 -3.52 7.37
N ALA A 4 -1.15 -2.20 7.27
CA ALA A 4 -2.46 -1.53 7.34
C ALA A 4 -3.40 -1.86 6.17
N LEU A 5 -2.90 -2.55 5.14
CA LEU A 5 -3.60 -2.91 3.90
C LEU A 5 -4.38 -4.21 4.05
N SER A 6 -5.57 -4.29 3.45
CA SER A 6 -6.36 -5.52 3.36
C SER A 6 -5.64 -6.63 2.58
N THR A 7 -6.00 -7.89 2.86
CA THR A 7 -5.43 -9.06 2.15
C THR A 7 -5.59 -8.95 0.63
N GLU A 8 -6.73 -8.45 0.16
CA GLU A 8 -7.04 -8.32 -1.26
C GLU A 8 -6.06 -7.39 -1.98
N ILE A 9 -5.70 -6.24 -1.37
CA ILE A 9 -4.70 -5.31 -1.91
C ILE A 9 -3.30 -5.90 -1.80
N GLN A 10 -2.99 -6.63 -0.73
CA GLN A 10 -1.69 -7.32 -0.63
C GLN A 10 -1.50 -8.36 -1.74
N GLU A 11 -2.55 -9.12 -2.08
CA GLU A 11 -2.52 -10.07 -3.20
C GLU A 11 -2.33 -9.34 -4.53
N LEU A 12 -3.04 -8.24 -4.75
CA LEU A 12 -2.89 -7.40 -5.94
C LEU A 12 -1.48 -6.84 -6.09
N ILE A 13 -0.88 -6.36 -4.98
CA ILE A 13 0.50 -5.88 -4.94
C ILE A 13 1.47 -6.97 -5.40
N VAL A 14 1.32 -8.19 -4.87
CA VAL A 14 2.20 -9.31 -5.24
C VAL A 14 1.99 -9.72 -6.70
N GLN A 15 0.76 -9.68 -7.20
CA GLN A 15 0.45 -10.03 -8.60
C GLN A 15 1.05 -9.03 -9.59
N GLU A 16 0.89 -7.73 -9.34
CA GLU A 16 1.34 -6.67 -10.25
C GLU A 16 2.85 -6.44 -10.17
N THR A 17 3.40 -6.43 -8.95
CA THR A 17 4.80 -6.05 -8.71
C THR A 17 5.75 -7.24 -8.58
N GLY A 18 5.20 -8.44 -8.39
CA GLY A 18 5.97 -9.65 -8.09
C GLY A 18 6.56 -9.70 -6.69
N ALA A 19 6.30 -8.69 -5.84
CA ALA A 19 6.84 -8.59 -4.48
C ALA A 19 5.76 -8.11 -3.49
N ALA A 20 5.94 -8.43 -2.21
CA ALA A 20 5.07 -7.90 -1.17
C ALA A 20 5.42 -6.43 -0.88
N ALA A 21 4.42 -5.63 -0.51
CA ALA A 21 4.67 -4.28 -0.01
C ALA A 21 5.54 -4.30 1.26
N PRO A 22 6.41 -3.30 1.43
CA PRO A 22 7.12 -3.10 2.69
C PRO A 22 6.14 -2.76 3.83
N SER A 23 6.57 -2.93 5.08
CA SER A 23 5.72 -2.64 6.24
C SER A 23 5.35 -1.16 6.29
N THR A 24 4.09 -0.85 6.59
CA THR A 24 3.62 0.52 6.81
C THR A 24 4.22 1.17 8.07
N ASP A 25 4.87 0.40 8.94
CA ASP A 25 5.65 0.92 10.08
C ASP A 25 6.93 1.66 9.65
N ASP A 26 7.50 1.29 8.50
CA ASP A 26 8.68 1.94 7.93
C ASP A 26 8.23 2.91 6.84
N ALA A 27 7.83 4.12 7.27
CA ALA A 27 7.26 5.12 6.39
C ALA A 27 8.20 5.46 5.22
N THR A 28 9.52 5.50 5.43
CA THR A 28 10.48 5.83 4.37
C THR A 28 10.55 4.74 3.30
N ALA A 29 10.64 3.46 3.71
CA ALA A 29 10.63 2.35 2.75
C ALA A 29 9.28 2.26 2.02
N PHE A 30 8.18 2.52 2.73
CA PHE A 30 6.84 2.48 2.17
C PHE A 30 6.56 3.62 1.18
N GLU A 31 6.99 4.85 1.49
CA GLU A 31 6.88 5.99 0.58
C GLU A 31 7.72 5.80 -0.69
N ALA A 32 8.95 5.31 -0.56
CA ALA A 32 9.80 5.01 -1.72
C ALA A 32 9.20 3.91 -2.62
N TRP A 33 8.59 2.89 -2.01
CA TRP A 33 7.86 1.87 -2.75
C TRP A 33 6.61 2.46 -3.43
N LEU A 34 5.80 3.25 -2.71
CA LEU A 34 4.62 3.91 -3.28
C LEU A 34 4.96 4.81 -4.47
N ASP A 35 6.07 5.54 -4.43
CA ASP A 35 6.50 6.41 -5.53
C ASP A 35 6.85 5.58 -6.79
N GLY A 36 7.50 4.43 -6.61
CA GLY A 36 7.75 3.47 -7.70
C GLY A 36 6.47 2.83 -8.25
N ILE A 37 5.52 2.49 -7.38
CA ILE A 37 4.20 1.95 -7.78
C ILE A 37 3.42 3.01 -8.54
N LYS A 38 3.45 4.26 -8.10
CA LYS A 38 2.73 5.37 -8.75
C LYS A 38 3.15 5.56 -10.21
N ASP A 39 4.44 5.42 -10.50
CA ASP A 39 4.98 5.57 -11.86
C ASP A 39 4.68 4.34 -12.74
N SER A 40 4.76 3.13 -12.18
CA SER A 40 4.63 1.88 -12.95
C SER A 40 3.22 1.27 -12.97
N HIS A 41 2.38 1.54 -11.96
CA HIS A 41 1.08 0.90 -11.70
C HIS A 41 0.10 1.90 -11.03
N GLU A 42 -0.39 2.89 -11.80
CA GLU A 42 -1.26 3.96 -11.30
C GLU A 42 -2.56 3.45 -10.66
N GLU A 43 -3.20 2.42 -11.23
CA GLU A 43 -4.42 1.82 -10.67
C GLU A 43 -4.18 1.13 -9.33
N LEU A 44 -3.05 0.42 -9.20
CA LEU A 44 -2.64 -0.19 -7.93
C LEU A 44 -2.36 0.88 -6.87
N TYR A 45 -1.66 1.95 -7.24
CA TYR A 45 -1.40 3.07 -6.36
C TYR A 45 -2.71 3.68 -5.83
N ALA A 46 -3.71 3.88 -6.69
CA ALA A 46 -5.00 4.43 -6.27
C ALA A 46 -5.72 3.52 -5.25
N GLY A 47 -5.70 2.20 -5.46
CA GLY A 47 -6.27 1.23 -4.51
C GLY A 47 -5.54 1.22 -3.17
N VAL A 48 -4.21 1.23 -3.19
CA VAL A 48 -3.38 1.28 -1.97
C VAL A 48 -3.59 2.60 -1.22
N ALA A 49 -3.65 3.73 -1.92
CA ALA A 49 -3.88 5.04 -1.33
C ALA A 49 -5.25 5.12 -0.63
N ALA A 50 -6.30 4.57 -1.25
CA ALA A 50 -7.64 4.52 -0.66
C ALA A 50 -7.68 3.69 0.64
N GLU A 51 -6.98 2.56 0.69
CA GLU A 51 -6.86 1.73 1.91
C GLU A 51 -6.14 2.48 3.04
N ILE A 52 -5.03 3.17 2.72
CA ILE A 52 -4.28 3.96 3.70
C ILE A 52 -5.15 5.09 4.23
N GLU A 53 -5.84 5.83 3.35
CA GLU A 53 -6.75 6.90 3.73
C GLU A 53 -7.87 6.37 4.63
N GLY A 54 -8.48 5.24 4.27
CA GLY A 54 -9.50 4.57 5.08
C GLY A 54 -8.99 4.13 6.47
N PHE A 55 -7.76 3.60 6.54
CA PHE A 55 -7.14 3.18 7.80
C PHE A 55 -6.80 4.38 8.70
N VAL A 56 -6.26 5.46 8.12
CA VAL A 56 -5.96 6.70 8.86
C VAL A 56 -7.24 7.36 9.36
N MET A 57 -8.27 7.46 8.52
CA MET A 57 -9.55 8.09 8.89
C MET A 57 -10.32 7.26 9.92
N GLY A 58 -10.29 5.93 9.81
CA GLY A 58 -10.91 5.00 10.77
C GLY A 58 -10.21 4.94 12.14
N LYS A 59 -8.91 5.29 12.21
CA LYS A 59 -8.14 5.33 13.46
C LYS A 59 -8.37 6.61 14.28
N VAL A 60 -9.02 7.63 13.71
CA VAL A 60 -9.25 8.95 14.33
C VAL A 60 -10.66 9.06 14.97
N MET A 61 -11.54 8.06 14.83
CA MET A 61 -12.85 8.00 15.50
C MET A 61 -12.86 7.17 16.78
#